data_AF-A0A4U1BW20-F1
#
_entry.id   AF-A0A4U1BW20-F1
#
_cell.length_a   1.000
_cell.length_b   1.000
_cell.length_c   1.000
_cell.angle_alpha   90.00
_cell.angle_beta   90.00
_cell.angle_gamma   90.00
#
_symmetry.space_group_name_H-M   'P 1'
#
loop_
_entity.id
_entity.type
_entity.pdbx_description
1 polymer ?
#
loop_
_entity_poly.entity_id
_entity_poly.type
_entity_poly.pdbx_seq_one_letter_code
_entity_poly.pdbx_strand_id
1 'polypeptide(L)'
;MAQKIDTQTEAQLIPENGSVVVIDDQPTEALPIVKALSKKGIATTYYQGNIKEDLPETPVQNVRLLFLDLQIIETNDEHQIAKSIINVLLKVISEKNGPYLLVIWSKKFNTYSEAVKNEIYKHDHLIPACIINFDKASCLESKQIPSIETDVFIDKLNDLLEGQIHAEDIETVILAVTGALKEEYTTEYEAKPDAIEIIEKQLKTELEKAGAFHLFVIWENLVKKAAARMVYEVSSLIDNNEHWEINARNVLKRMGIARVGQNQVSGDVLIQEAINTLNISLVDNVEHEMKGIKMPKHISLQNDVIYIDKVGTDNFSLKLSSTESEILKNDVSVKKAADQGKLKKGFINDTKMNADDKKSSLQVLEKYHLLPPSLNTKLHIELYPSQELIPGNIYLNPEEKKKEQYISSFLKKMNGKVEEYFLIDLEVSPICDYAQQKWKRSRTLPGLMYPKKYEEDARSGAHIYPVAPSFNIDELEYKLIFDYHLFNALDKANAKKREVKYRLKRELLLDIIAQLSSHVNRPGISFIE
;
A
#
# COMPACT_ATOMS: atom_id res chain seq x y z
N MET A 1 42.09 16.42 -10.39
CA MET A 1 40.90 16.03 -9.59
C MET A 1 39.73 15.91 -10.55
N ALA A 2 39.30 14.70 -10.88
CA ALA A 2 38.08 14.50 -11.66
C ALA A 2 36.89 14.83 -10.75
N GLN A 3 36.07 15.81 -11.13
CA GLN A 3 34.78 16.05 -10.49
C GLN A 3 33.97 14.77 -10.61
N LYS A 4 33.61 14.15 -9.47
CA LYS A 4 32.57 13.13 -9.43
C LYS A 4 31.30 13.81 -9.93
N ILE A 5 30.89 13.50 -11.15
CA ILE A 5 29.56 13.84 -11.66
C ILE A 5 28.58 13.13 -10.72
N ASP A 6 27.80 13.89 -9.96
CA ASP A 6 26.71 13.35 -9.14
C ASP A 6 25.66 12.83 -10.14
N THR A 7 25.65 11.51 -10.35
CA THR A 7 24.81 10.83 -11.35
C THR A 7 23.42 10.49 -10.82
N GLN A 8 23.12 10.86 -9.57
CA GLN A 8 21.84 10.57 -8.95
C GLN A 8 20.78 11.61 -9.32
N THR A 9 19.57 11.13 -9.63
CA THR A 9 18.40 11.99 -9.89
C THR A 9 17.64 12.24 -8.60
N GLU A 10 17.07 13.44 -8.42
CA GLU A 10 16.20 13.72 -7.27
C GLU A 10 14.94 12.83 -7.29
N ALA A 11 14.52 12.35 -6.12
CA ALA A 11 13.29 11.58 -6.02
C ALA A 11 12.08 12.44 -6.40
N GLN A 12 11.22 11.87 -7.25
CA GLN A 12 10.05 12.56 -7.75
C GLN A 12 8.93 12.58 -6.71
N LEU A 13 8.34 13.76 -6.55
CA LEU A 13 7.40 14.08 -5.48
C LEU A 13 5.97 13.62 -5.76
N ILE A 14 5.60 13.54 -7.04
CA ILE A 14 4.25 13.19 -7.48
C ILE A 14 4.22 11.71 -7.87
N PRO A 15 3.14 10.97 -7.53
CA PRO A 15 2.94 9.62 -8.02
C PRO A 15 2.85 9.55 -9.54
N GLU A 16 3.51 8.57 -10.14
CA GLU A 16 3.55 8.39 -11.59
C GLU A 16 2.82 7.13 -12.08
N ASN A 17 2.28 6.32 -11.17
CA ASN A 17 1.68 5.01 -11.41
C ASN A 17 0.15 5.06 -11.66
N GLY A 18 -0.38 6.23 -12.00
CA GLY A 18 -1.82 6.42 -12.23
C GLY A 18 -2.68 6.57 -10.97
N SER A 19 -2.06 6.75 -9.81
CA SER A 19 -2.73 6.90 -8.51
C SER A 19 -3.26 8.31 -8.22
N VAL A 20 -3.45 9.14 -9.25
CA VAL A 20 -3.92 10.53 -9.11
C VAL A 20 -5.38 10.61 -9.52
N VAL A 21 -6.20 11.17 -8.63
CA VAL A 21 -7.64 11.35 -8.83
C VAL A 21 -8.00 12.83 -8.78
N VAL A 22 -8.91 13.27 -9.64
CA VAL A 22 -9.48 14.61 -9.63
C VAL A 22 -11.00 14.50 -9.55
N ILE A 23 -11.60 15.15 -8.57
CA ILE A 23 -13.05 15.24 -8.38
C ILE A 23 -13.44 16.71 -8.43
N ASP A 24 -14.22 17.08 -9.44
CA ASP A 24 -14.69 18.45 -9.67
C ASP A 24 -15.95 18.37 -10.53
N ASP A 25 -17.03 19.04 -10.14
CA ASP A 25 -18.31 19.00 -10.86
C ASP A 25 -18.28 19.77 -12.18
N GLN A 26 -17.27 20.61 -12.40
CA GLN A 26 -17.08 21.37 -13.63
C GLN A 26 -15.87 20.83 -14.41
N PRO A 27 -16.09 20.03 -15.47
CA PRO A 27 -15.01 19.47 -16.28
C PRO A 27 -14.05 20.53 -16.83
N THR A 28 -14.56 21.72 -17.14
CA THR A 28 -13.77 22.86 -17.64
C THR A 28 -12.81 23.41 -16.58
N GLU A 29 -13.16 23.35 -15.29
CA GLU A 29 -12.27 23.76 -14.19
C GLU A 29 -11.20 22.71 -13.87
N ALA A 30 -11.53 21.42 -14.02
CA ALA A 30 -10.58 20.32 -13.80
C ALA A 30 -9.59 20.09 -14.96
N LEU A 31 -10.04 20.30 -16.20
CA LEU A 31 -9.26 20.02 -17.41
C LEU A 31 -7.87 20.69 -17.41
N PRO A 32 -7.71 21.95 -16.97
CA PRO A 32 -6.40 22.56 -16.68
C PRO A 32 -5.42 21.67 -15.91
N ILE A 33 -5.83 21.12 -14.77
CA ILE A 33 -4.99 20.26 -13.92
C ILE A 33 -4.67 18.96 -14.63
N VAL A 34 -5.67 18.35 -15.29
CA VAL A 34 -5.50 17.11 -16.05
C VAL A 34 -4.48 17.29 -17.16
N LYS A 35 -4.58 18.38 -17.95
CA LYS A 35 -3.61 18.71 -19.01
C LYS A 35 -2.21 18.98 -18.44
N ALA A 36 -2.15 19.67 -17.31
CA ALA A 36 -0.92 19.97 -16.58
C ALA A 36 -0.17 18.68 -16.18
N LEU A 37 -0.86 17.75 -15.53
CA LEU A 37 -0.31 16.44 -15.13
C LEU A 37 0.03 15.56 -16.35
N SER A 38 -0.82 15.57 -17.37
CA SER A 38 -0.61 14.81 -18.61
C SER A 38 0.66 15.24 -19.36
N LYS A 39 0.99 16.54 -19.39
CA LYS A 39 2.25 17.05 -20.00
C LYS A 39 3.51 16.48 -19.33
N LYS A 40 3.40 16.01 -18.08
CA LYS A 40 4.47 15.36 -17.33
C LYS A 40 4.41 13.83 -17.41
N GLY A 41 3.49 13.27 -18.20
CA GLY A 41 3.28 11.82 -18.31
C GLY A 41 2.62 11.19 -17.07
N ILE A 42 1.95 12.01 -16.25
CA ILE A 42 1.24 11.55 -15.05
C ILE A 42 -0.20 11.23 -15.44
N ALA A 43 -0.56 9.95 -15.33
CA ALA A 43 -1.93 9.50 -15.57
C ALA A 43 -2.86 9.92 -14.43
N THR A 44 -4.05 10.40 -14.79
CA THR A 44 -5.05 10.93 -13.85
C THR A 44 -6.42 10.33 -14.15
N THR A 45 -7.16 9.97 -13.10
CA THR A 45 -8.57 9.59 -13.21
C THR A 45 -9.45 10.77 -12.80
N TYR A 46 -10.45 11.11 -13.61
CA TYR A 46 -11.36 12.22 -13.34
C TYR A 46 -12.77 11.70 -13.05
N TYR A 47 -13.44 12.32 -12.07
CA TYR A 47 -14.84 12.10 -11.74
C TYR A 47 -15.56 13.43 -11.56
N GLN A 48 -16.79 13.55 -12.07
CA GLN A 48 -17.59 14.76 -11.86
C GLN A 48 -18.10 14.89 -10.42
N GLY A 49 -18.26 13.78 -9.68
CA GLY A 49 -18.65 13.79 -8.27
C GLY A 49 -20.15 14.02 -8.02
N ASN A 50 -20.79 14.88 -8.81
CA ASN A 50 -22.23 15.17 -8.74
C ASN A 50 -23.10 14.19 -9.55
N ILE A 51 -22.52 13.52 -10.56
CA ILE A 51 -23.16 12.47 -11.34
C ILE A 51 -22.80 11.09 -10.75
N LYS A 52 -23.81 10.32 -10.36
CA LYS A 52 -23.60 9.02 -9.71
C LYS A 52 -23.03 7.98 -10.67
N GLU A 53 -23.45 8.04 -11.93
CA GLU A 53 -23.08 7.12 -13.00
C GLU A 53 -21.62 7.29 -13.44
N ASP A 54 -21.03 8.45 -13.17
CA ASP A 54 -19.62 8.73 -13.47
C ASP A 54 -18.66 8.17 -12.41
N LEU A 55 -19.17 7.89 -11.20
CA LEU A 55 -18.37 7.33 -10.11
C LEU A 55 -18.07 5.84 -10.35
N PRO A 56 -16.96 5.31 -9.82
CA PRO A 56 -16.57 3.94 -10.11
C PRO A 56 -17.58 2.94 -9.52
N GLU A 57 -17.84 1.85 -10.26
CA GLU A 57 -18.74 0.78 -9.81
C GLU A 57 -18.30 0.16 -8.48
N THR A 58 -16.98 0.05 -8.31
CA THR A 58 -16.34 -0.40 -7.07
C THR A 58 -15.27 0.60 -6.66
N PRO A 59 -15.18 0.94 -5.35
CA PRO A 59 -14.15 1.85 -4.85
C PRO A 59 -12.74 1.41 -5.29
N VAL A 60 -11.97 2.37 -5.79
CA VAL A 60 -10.64 2.12 -6.34
C VAL A 60 -9.60 2.03 -5.23
N GLN A 61 -8.62 1.15 -5.42
CA GLN A 61 -7.42 1.10 -4.59
C GLN A 61 -6.33 1.98 -5.23
N ASN A 62 -5.28 2.25 -4.46
CA ASN A 62 -4.10 2.97 -4.92
C ASN A 62 -4.38 4.42 -5.37
N VAL A 63 -5.22 5.15 -4.65
CA VAL A 63 -5.27 6.62 -4.67
C VAL A 63 -4.16 7.13 -3.75
N ARG A 64 -3.24 7.94 -4.27
CA ARG A 64 -2.15 8.56 -3.50
C ARG A 64 -2.23 10.07 -3.46
N LEU A 65 -2.84 10.68 -4.48
CA LEU A 65 -3.09 12.10 -4.57
C LEU A 65 -4.51 12.32 -5.10
N LEU A 66 -5.33 13.02 -4.34
CA LEU A 66 -6.72 13.30 -4.71
C LEU A 66 -6.97 14.81 -4.68
N PHE A 67 -7.31 15.40 -5.81
CA PHE A 67 -7.83 16.76 -5.91
C PHE A 67 -9.35 16.72 -5.75
N LEU A 68 -9.88 17.57 -4.88
CA LEU A 68 -11.29 17.60 -4.52
C LEU A 68 -11.80 19.04 -4.53
N ASP A 69 -12.75 19.34 -5.40
CA ASP A 69 -13.57 20.52 -5.20
C ASP A 69 -14.59 20.28 -4.07
N LEU A 70 -14.81 21.31 -3.25
CA LEU A 70 -15.80 21.28 -2.18
C LEU A 70 -17.22 21.54 -2.70
N GLN A 71 -17.37 22.15 -3.88
CA GLN A 71 -18.66 22.60 -4.40
C GLN A 71 -19.32 21.64 -5.40
N ILE A 72 -19.26 20.34 -5.13
CA ILE A 72 -19.88 19.32 -6.01
C ILE A 72 -21.41 19.33 -6.03
N ILE A 73 -22.08 20.17 -5.23
CA ILE A 73 -23.55 20.31 -5.22
C ILE A 73 -23.94 21.78 -5.09
N GLU A 74 -25.08 22.16 -5.66
CA GLU A 74 -25.64 23.52 -5.59
C GLU A 74 -26.29 23.80 -4.22
N THR A 75 -25.49 23.86 -3.16
CA THR A 75 -25.93 24.29 -1.83
C THR A 75 -24.86 25.15 -1.16
N ASN A 76 -25.28 25.99 -0.22
CA ASN A 76 -24.36 26.72 0.67
C ASN A 76 -24.38 26.19 2.10
N ASP A 77 -25.17 25.14 2.37
CA ASP A 77 -25.24 24.49 3.69
C ASP A 77 -24.00 23.60 3.92
N GLU A 78 -23.21 23.94 4.94
CA GLU A 78 -21.92 23.27 5.21
C GLU A 78 -22.09 21.78 5.50
N HIS A 79 -23.17 21.40 6.17
CA HIS A 79 -23.44 20.01 6.55
C HIS A 79 -23.84 19.17 5.33
N GLN A 80 -24.67 19.71 4.44
CA GLN A 80 -25.01 19.05 3.17
C GLN A 80 -23.78 18.89 2.28
N ILE A 81 -22.91 19.90 2.20
CA ILE A 81 -21.64 19.83 1.45
C ILE A 81 -20.77 18.71 2.02
N ALA A 82 -20.49 18.73 3.33
CA ALA A 82 -19.66 17.71 3.97
C ALA A 82 -20.19 16.29 3.72
N LYS A 83 -21.50 16.09 3.90
CA LYS A 83 -22.15 14.79 3.66
C LYS A 83 -22.06 14.36 2.19
N SER A 84 -22.24 15.27 1.24
CA SER A 84 -22.12 14.98 -0.19
C SER A 84 -20.71 14.51 -0.53
N ILE A 85 -19.70 15.25 -0.05
CA ILE A 85 -18.28 14.92 -0.24
C ILE A 85 -17.97 13.52 0.30
N ILE A 86 -18.42 13.18 1.51
CA ILE A 86 -18.19 11.84 2.06
C ILE A 86 -18.85 10.74 1.23
N ASN A 87 -20.08 10.96 0.74
CA ASN A 87 -20.74 9.97 -0.12
C ASN A 87 -19.96 9.71 -1.41
N VAL A 88 -19.30 10.74 -1.96
CA VAL A 88 -18.42 10.60 -3.11
C VAL A 88 -17.14 9.88 -2.72
N LEU A 89 -16.46 10.30 -1.64
CA LEU A 89 -15.22 9.68 -1.19
C LEU A 89 -15.39 8.19 -0.84
N LEU A 90 -16.50 7.79 -0.21
CA LEU A 90 -16.82 6.39 0.08
C LEU A 90 -17.02 5.53 -1.18
N LYS A 91 -17.47 6.14 -2.29
CA LYS A 91 -17.58 5.45 -3.58
C LYS A 91 -16.26 5.39 -4.33
N VAL A 92 -15.40 6.39 -4.14
CA VAL A 92 -14.13 6.49 -4.88
C VAL A 92 -13.02 5.72 -4.16
N ILE A 93 -12.89 5.85 -2.84
CA ILE A 93 -11.74 5.35 -2.09
C ILE A 93 -12.07 4.02 -1.41
N SER A 94 -11.35 2.96 -1.77
CA SER A 94 -11.49 1.66 -1.12
C SER A 94 -11.01 1.66 0.33
N GLU A 95 -11.62 0.86 1.19
CA GLU A 95 -11.09 0.54 2.53
C GLU A 95 -9.67 -0.06 2.48
N LYS A 96 -9.27 -0.64 1.33
CA LYS A 96 -7.94 -1.21 1.08
C LYS A 96 -7.00 -0.25 0.33
N ASN A 97 -7.31 1.05 0.31
CA ASN A 97 -6.55 2.03 -0.48
C ASN A 97 -5.11 2.26 0.04
N GLY A 98 -4.94 2.28 1.36
CA GLY A 98 -3.73 2.79 2.01
C GLY A 98 -3.73 4.34 2.09
N PRO A 99 -2.62 4.94 2.54
CA PRO A 99 -2.55 6.39 2.79
C PRO A 99 -2.58 7.19 1.49
N TYR A 100 -3.08 8.41 1.56
CA TYR A 100 -3.15 9.33 0.42
C TYR A 100 -3.11 10.79 0.88
N LEU A 101 -2.85 11.69 -0.06
CA LEU A 101 -2.95 13.14 0.14
C LEU A 101 -4.26 13.65 -0.43
N LEU A 102 -4.94 14.48 0.37
CA LEU A 102 -6.13 15.19 -0.07
C LEU A 102 -5.75 16.65 -0.38
N VAL A 103 -5.95 17.06 -1.63
CA VAL A 103 -5.83 18.44 -2.07
C VAL A 103 -7.23 19.01 -2.22
N ILE A 104 -7.61 19.92 -1.34
CA ILE A 104 -8.84 20.68 -1.48
C ILE A 104 -8.60 21.77 -2.52
N TRP A 105 -9.16 21.58 -3.70
CA TRP A 105 -9.09 22.46 -4.85
C TRP A 105 -10.34 23.34 -4.90
N SER A 106 -10.40 24.40 -4.10
CA SER A 106 -11.63 25.20 -3.99
C SER A 106 -11.40 26.65 -3.57
N LYS A 107 -12.21 27.57 -4.11
CA LYS A 107 -12.25 28.98 -3.68
C LYS A 107 -12.88 29.15 -2.29
N LYS A 108 -13.65 28.16 -1.82
CA LYS A 108 -14.39 28.20 -0.55
C LYS A 108 -13.76 27.38 0.57
N PHE A 109 -12.44 27.16 0.51
CA PHE A 109 -11.71 26.40 1.53
C PHE A 109 -11.97 26.92 2.96
N ASN A 110 -11.87 28.23 3.19
CA ASN A 110 -12.06 28.82 4.52
C ASN A 110 -13.49 28.66 5.05
N THR A 111 -14.48 28.41 4.19
CA THR A 111 -15.88 28.25 4.57
C THR A 111 -16.18 26.80 4.95
N TYR A 112 -15.83 25.84 4.09
CA TYR A 112 -16.35 24.47 4.23
C TYR A 112 -15.32 23.43 4.70
N SER A 113 -14.02 23.76 4.67
CA SER A 113 -12.98 22.75 4.93
C SER A 113 -13.06 22.13 6.33
N GLU A 114 -13.47 22.89 7.35
CA GLU A 114 -13.53 22.38 8.72
C GLU A 114 -14.68 21.38 8.91
N ALA A 115 -15.86 21.68 8.37
CA ALA A 115 -16.99 20.75 8.36
C ALA A 115 -16.65 19.45 7.61
N VAL A 116 -16.01 19.57 6.43
CA VAL A 116 -15.57 18.43 5.62
C VAL A 116 -14.52 17.59 6.35
N LYS A 117 -13.51 18.23 6.96
CA LYS A 117 -12.49 17.54 7.77
C LYS A 117 -13.13 16.74 8.90
N ASN A 118 -14.02 17.36 9.67
CA ASN A 118 -14.69 16.71 10.79
C ASN A 118 -15.53 15.51 10.35
N GLU A 119 -16.14 15.56 9.16
CA GLU A 119 -16.85 14.41 8.61
C GLU A 119 -15.89 13.31 8.13
N ILE A 120 -14.78 13.66 7.46
CA ILE A 120 -13.74 12.71 7.03
C ILE A 120 -13.20 11.91 8.22
N TYR A 121 -12.90 12.59 9.34
CA TYR A 121 -12.35 11.94 10.54
C TYR A 121 -13.31 10.96 11.25
N LYS A 122 -14.56 10.85 10.81
CA LYS A 122 -15.49 9.81 11.29
C LYS A 122 -15.33 8.48 10.55
N HIS A 123 -14.54 8.44 9.47
CA HIS A 123 -14.35 7.29 8.61
C HIS A 123 -12.87 6.93 8.49
N ASP A 124 -12.42 5.92 9.24
CA ASP A 124 -11.00 5.56 9.40
C ASP A 124 -10.20 5.49 8.09
N HIS A 125 -10.74 4.87 7.05
CA HIS A 125 -10.04 4.68 5.76
C HIS A 125 -10.04 5.93 4.86
N LEU A 126 -10.85 6.94 5.15
CA LEU A 126 -10.86 8.23 4.45
C LEU A 126 -9.91 9.24 5.07
N ILE A 127 -9.31 8.95 6.23
CA ILE A 127 -8.38 9.88 6.88
C ILE A 127 -7.10 10.00 6.02
N PRO A 128 -6.82 11.16 5.41
CA PRO A 128 -5.64 11.32 4.57
C PRO A 128 -4.39 11.52 5.43
N ALA A 129 -3.22 11.24 4.85
CA ALA A 129 -1.94 11.52 5.50
C ALA A 129 -1.71 13.03 5.68
N CYS A 130 -2.25 13.85 4.76
CA CYS A 130 -2.24 15.30 4.86
C CYS A 130 -3.39 15.89 4.04
N ILE A 131 -3.90 17.04 4.48
CA ILE A 131 -4.89 17.86 3.76
C ILE A 131 -4.22 19.16 3.36
N ILE A 132 -4.21 19.41 2.06
CA ILE A 132 -3.59 20.57 1.44
C ILE A 132 -4.69 21.48 0.91
N ASN A 133 -4.57 22.78 1.14
CA ASN A 133 -5.42 23.75 0.46
C ASN A 133 -4.77 24.19 -0.85
N PHE A 134 -5.55 24.21 -1.91
CA PHE A 134 -5.16 24.74 -3.19
C PHE A 134 -6.25 25.70 -3.69
N ASP A 135 -5.94 27.00 -3.70
CA ASP A 135 -6.85 28.00 -4.24
C ASP A 135 -6.88 27.93 -5.78
N LYS A 136 -8.05 27.63 -6.35
CA LYS A 136 -8.25 27.56 -7.81
C LYS A 136 -7.74 28.83 -8.52
N ALA A 137 -7.90 30.01 -7.90
CA ALA A 137 -7.47 31.29 -8.47
C ALA A 137 -5.94 31.41 -8.65
N SER A 138 -5.17 30.59 -7.92
CA SER A 138 -3.72 30.57 -8.07
C SER A 138 -3.29 29.95 -9.40
N CYS A 139 -4.05 28.97 -9.93
CA CYS A 139 -3.68 28.19 -11.10
C CYS A 139 -4.59 28.38 -12.32
N LEU A 140 -5.78 28.94 -12.14
CA LEU A 140 -6.72 29.19 -13.22
C LEU A 140 -6.83 30.68 -13.51
N GLU A 141 -6.95 31.01 -14.79
CA GLU A 141 -7.38 32.33 -15.26
C GLU A 141 -8.76 32.20 -15.88
N SER A 142 -9.65 33.12 -15.51
CA SER A 142 -10.98 33.22 -16.11
C SER A 142 -10.89 33.97 -17.42
N LYS A 143 -11.51 33.43 -18.46
CA LYS A 143 -11.67 34.07 -19.76
C LYS A 143 -13.16 34.17 -20.05
N GLN A 144 -13.61 35.36 -20.42
CA GLN A 144 -14.97 35.53 -20.91
C GLN A 144 -15.01 35.21 -22.38
N ILE A 145 -15.87 34.27 -22.74
CA ILE A 145 -16.07 33.83 -24.12
C ILE A 145 -17.56 34.05 -24.43
N PRO A 146 -17.92 34.53 -25.63
CA PRO A 146 -19.32 34.62 -26.03
C PRO A 146 -20.01 33.27 -25.88
N SER A 147 -21.21 33.24 -25.28
CA SER A 147 -21.95 31.99 -24.97
C SER A 147 -22.32 31.13 -26.17
N ILE A 148 -22.16 31.67 -27.38
CA ILE A 148 -22.62 31.08 -28.63
C ILE A 148 -21.47 31.13 -29.64
N GLU A 149 -21.15 29.97 -30.24
CA GLU A 149 -20.35 29.92 -31.46
C GLU A 149 -21.07 30.73 -32.54
N THR A 150 -20.60 31.96 -32.73
CA THR A 150 -21.34 32.99 -33.46
C THR A 150 -21.55 32.58 -34.91
N ASP A 151 -20.59 31.89 -35.51
CA ASP A 151 -20.63 31.45 -36.90
C ASP A 151 -21.70 30.36 -37.12
N VAL A 152 -21.72 29.31 -36.29
CA VAL A 152 -22.70 28.20 -36.40
C VAL A 152 -24.12 28.68 -36.12
N PHE A 153 -24.28 29.62 -35.20
CA PHE A 153 -25.57 30.23 -34.91
C PHE A 153 -26.05 31.11 -36.06
N ILE A 154 -25.17 31.94 -36.63
CA ILE A 154 -25.50 32.78 -37.78
C ILE A 154 -25.88 31.93 -38.98
N ASP A 155 -25.18 30.83 -39.26
CA ASP A 155 -25.51 29.93 -40.36
C ASP A 155 -26.91 29.31 -40.19
N LYS A 156 -27.22 28.78 -38.99
CA LYS A 156 -28.56 28.24 -38.70
C LYS A 156 -29.66 29.31 -38.74
N LEU A 157 -29.36 30.51 -38.27
CA LEU A 157 -30.31 31.62 -38.28
C LEU A 157 -30.56 32.08 -39.72
N ASN A 158 -29.52 32.16 -40.55
CA ASN A 158 -29.63 32.42 -41.99
C ASN A 158 -30.52 31.38 -42.66
N ASP A 159 -30.25 30.08 -42.49
CA ASP A 159 -31.02 28.99 -43.09
C ASP A 159 -32.52 29.04 -42.71
N LEU A 160 -32.84 29.47 -41.48
CA LEU A 160 -34.22 29.59 -41.01
C LEU A 160 -34.95 30.84 -41.53
N LEU A 161 -34.22 31.94 -41.74
CA LEU A 161 -34.75 33.21 -42.21
C LEU A 161 -34.81 33.31 -43.74
N GLU A 162 -34.02 32.49 -44.43
CA GLU A 162 -33.95 32.47 -45.89
C GLU A 162 -35.33 32.14 -46.50
N GLY A 163 -35.85 33.06 -47.33
CA GLY A 163 -37.16 32.93 -47.95
C GLY A 163 -38.37 33.29 -47.07
N GLN A 164 -38.18 33.61 -45.78
CA GLN A 164 -39.27 34.09 -44.90
C GLN A 164 -39.35 35.62 -44.78
N ILE A 165 -38.24 36.31 -45.02
CA ILE A 165 -38.14 37.77 -44.99
C ILE A 165 -37.30 38.28 -46.17
N HIS A 166 -37.42 39.58 -46.47
CA HIS A 166 -36.63 40.20 -47.54
C HIS A 166 -35.14 40.18 -47.19
N ALA A 167 -34.30 39.96 -48.21
CA ALA A 167 -32.85 39.82 -48.05
C ALA A 167 -32.20 41.03 -47.34
N GLU A 168 -32.75 42.23 -47.52
CA GLU A 168 -32.29 43.47 -46.88
C GLU A 168 -32.59 43.51 -45.37
N ASP A 169 -33.61 42.78 -44.91
CA ASP A 169 -34.02 42.71 -43.50
C ASP A 169 -33.29 41.60 -42.73
N ILE A 170 -32.84 40.53 -43.42
CA ILE A 170 -32.10 39.40 -42.84
C ILE A 170 -30.83 39.90 -42.14
N GLU A 171 -30.08 40.77 -42.81
CA GLU A 171 -28.83 41.33 -42.26
C GLU A 171 -29.08 42.14 -40.98
N THR A 172 -30.19 42.88 -40.92
CA THR A 172 -30.61 43.67 -39.75
C THR A 172 -31.01 42.78 -38.57
N VAL A 173 -31.74 41.69 -38.82
CA VAL A 173 -32.14 40.72 -37.79
C VAL A 173 -30.91 40.01 -37.23
N ILE A 174 -29.99 39.56 -38.07
CA ILE A 174 -28.76 38.90 -37.65
C ILE A 174 -27.92 39.84 -36.78
N LEU A 175 -27.79 41.11 -37.18
CA LEU A 175 -27.08 42.12 -36.41
C LEU A 175 -27.72 42.36 -35.03
N ALA A 176 -29.06 42.48 -34.96
CA ALA A 176 -29.77 42.71 -33.70
C ALA A 176 -29.69 41.51 -32.75
N VAL A 177 -29.87 40.29 -33.26
CA VAL A 177 -29.82 39.05 -32.47
C VAL A 177 -28.40 38.76 -32.01
N THR A 178 -27.41 38.92 -32.89
CA THR A 178 -25.99 38.77 -32.51
C THR A 178 -25.58 39.85 -31.51
N GLY A 179 -26.12 41.08 -31.64
CA GLY A 179 -25.93 42.16 -30.66
C GLY A 179 -26.49 41.81 -29.28
N ALA A 180 -27.72 41.29 -29.21
CA ALA A 180 -28.35 40.87 -27.95
C ALA A 180 -27.64 39.66 -27.31
N LEU A 181 -27.16 38.72 -28.12
CA LEU A 181 -26.46 37.53 -27.65
C LEU A 181 -24.99 37.80 -27.27
N LYS A 182 -24.35 38.82 -27.85
CA LYS A 182 -23.01 39.30 -27.44
C LYS A 182 -22.96 39.84 -26.01
N GLU A 183 -24.11 40.07 -25.37
CA GLU A 183 -24.19 40.44 -23.96
C GLU A 183 -24.14 39.21 -23.03
N GLU A 184 -24.34 38.00 -23.56
CA GLU A 184 -24.16 36.76 -22.82
C GLU A 184 -22.72 36.24 -23.00
N TYR A 185 -21.97 36.24 -21.91
CA TYR A 185 -20.63 35.66 -21.83
C TYR A 185 -20.67 34.44 -20.90
N THR A 186 -20.12 33.33 -21.35
CA THR A 186 -19.74 32.22 -20.48
C THR A 186 -18.33 32.45 -19.94
N THR A 187 -18.13 32.16 -18.66
CA THR A 187 -16.78 32.19 -18.07
C THR A 187 -16.17 30.81 -18.25
N GLU A 188 -15.14 30.70 -19.07
CA GLU A 188 -14.27 29.52 -19.10
C GLU A 188 -13.03 29.76 -18.25
N TYR A 189 -12.41 28.66 -17.82
CA TYR A 189 -11.16 28.70 -17.08
C TYR A 189 -10.06 28.04 -17.89
N GLU A 190 -8.94 28.74 -18.05
CA GLU A 190 -7.72 28.19 -18.65
C GLU A 190 -6.65 28.03 -17.57
N ALA A 191 -5.82 26.99 -17.70
CA ALA A 191 -4.65 26.82 -16.84
C ALA A 191 -3.67 27.95 -17.10
N LYS A 192 -3.14 28.57 -16.04
CA LYS A 192 -1.98 29.45 -16.19
C LYS A 192 -0.80 28.67 -16.76
N PRO A 193 0.09 29.31 -17.55
CA PRO A 193 1.27 28.64 -18.11
C PRO A 193 2.16 27.97 -17.05
N ASP A 194 2.23 28.55 -15.86
CA ASP A 194 3.00 28.09 -14.70
C ASP A 194 2.18 27.26 -13.69
N ALA A 195 0.92 26.92 -13.99
CA ALA A 195 0.05 26.18 -13.07
C ALA A 195 0.69 24.87 -12.59
N ILE A 196 1.40 24.15 -13.47
CA ILE A 196 2.14 22.94 -13.10
C ILE A 196 3.22 23.24 -12.08
N GLU A 197 4.00 24.29 -12.29
CA GLU A 197 5.10 24.66 -11.39
C GLU A 197 4.57 25.13 -10.04
N ILE A 198 3.43 25.84 -10.03
CA ILE A 198 2.73 26.21 -8.80
C ILE A 198 2.25 24.95 -8.07
N ILE A 199 1.65 23.99 -8.78
CA ILE A 199 1.20 22.72 -8.20
C ILE A 199 2.39 21.95 -7.63
N GLU A 200 3.46 21.76 -8.38
CA GLU A 200 4.67 21.08 -7.93
C GLU A 200 5.29 21.77 -6.72
N LYS A 201 5.39 23.10 -6.73
CA LYS A 201 5.96 23.88 -5.63
C LYS A 201 5.12 23.75 -4.36
N GLN A 202 3.81 23.90 -4.46
CA GLN A 202 2.93 23.76 -3.30
C GLN A 202 2.90 22.33 -2.80
N LEU A 203 2.75 21.34 -3.70
CA LEU A 203 2.84 19.93 -3.32
C LEU A 203 4.18 19.62 -2.68
N LYS A 204 5.31 20.15 -3.18
CA LYS A 204 6.63 19.99 -2.58
C LYS A 204 6.65 20.52 -1.14
N THR A 205 6.25 21.78 -0.94
CA THR A 205 6.22 22.41 0.39
C THR A 205 5.31 21.65 1.37
N GLU A 206 4.22 21.07 0.90
CA GLU A 206 3.31 20.30 1.75
C GLU A 206 3.73 18.84 1.93
N LEU A 207 4.34 18.22 0.92
CA LEU A 207 4.97 16.89 1.01
C LEU A 207 6.15 16.88 1.97
N GLU A 208 6.86 18.01 2.10
CA GLU A 208 7.84 18.23 3.16
C GLU A 208 7.21 18.04 4.56
N LYS A 209 5.92 18.36 4.72
CA LYS A 209 5.16 18.12 5.96
C LYS A 209 4.64 16.68 6.07
N ALA A 210 4.36 16.01 4.94
CA ALA A 210 3.83 14.65 4.92
C ALA A 210 4.87 13.55 5.28
N GLY A 211 6.16 13.89 5.32
CA GLY A 211 7.22 13.05 5.90
C GLY A 211 7.28 11.62 5.37
N ALA A 212 7.00 10.63 6.23
CA ALA A 212 7.13 9.21 5.93
C ALA A 212 6.17 8.67 4.85
N PHE A 213 5.01 9.31 4.65
CA PHE A 213 4.08 8.93 3.56
C PHE A 213 4.78 8.93 2.20
N HIS A 214 5.68 9.89 1.98
CA HIS A 214 6.37 10.06 0.71
C HIS A 214 7.25 8.86 0.34
N LEU A 215 7.70 8.05 1.31
CA LEU A 215 8.43 6.81 1.04
C LEU A 215 7.59 5.81 0.24
N PHE A 216 6.27 5.75 0.45
CA PHE A 216 5.40 4.88 -0.35
C PHE A 216 5.32 5.34 -1.80
N VAL A 217 5.17 6.65 -2.04
CA VAL A 217 5.15 7.22 -3.40
C VAL A 217 6.47 6.98 -4.13
N ILE A 218 7.61 7.21 -3.45
CA ILE A 218 8.94 6.93 -4.01
C ILE A 218 9.07 5.45 -4.38
N TRP A 219 8.66 4.55 -3.48
CA TRP A 219 8.74 3.11 -3.73
C TRP A 219 7.83 2.67 -4.88
N GLU A 220 6.60 3.16 -4.96
CA GLU A 220 5.69 2.86 -6.06
C GLU A 220 6.22 3.38 -7.42
N ASN A 221 6.81 4.58 -7.44
CA ASN A 221 7.46 5.13 -8.63
C ASN A 221 8.68 4.29 -9.07
N LEU A 222 9.48 3.81 -8.12
CA LEU A 222 10.59 2.88 -8.37
C LEU A 222 10.08 1.58 -9.00
N VAL A 223 9.01 0.99 -8.46
CA VAL A 223 8.41 -0.24 -9.01
C VAL A 223 7.91 -0.01 -10.43
N LYS A 224 7.24 1.12 -10.71
CA LYS A 224 6.82 1.48 -12.08
C LYS A 224 8.02 1.54 -13.04
N LYS A 225 9.10 2.23 -12.67
CA LYS A 225 10.31 2.39 -13.50
C LYS A 225 10.99 1.04 -13.73
N ALA A 226 11.14 0.24 -12.68
CA ALA A 226 11.72 -1.10 -12.75
C ALA A 226 10.90 -2.04 -13.67
N ALA A 227 9.57 -1.97 -13.60
CA ALA A 227 8.69 -2.75 -14.47
C ALA A 227 8.81 -2.33 -15.94
N ALA A 228 8.80 -1.02 -16.23
CA ALA A 228 8.99 -0.53 -17.59
C ALA A 228 10.35 -0.93 -18.17
N ARG A 229 11.41 -0.81 -17.36
CA ARG A 229 12.76 -1.25 -17.72
C ARG A 229 12.83 -2.75 -17.99
N MET A 230 12.19 -3.59 -17.16
CA MET A 230 12.14 -5.03 -17.37
C MET A 230 11.55 -5.39 -18.73
N VAL A 231 10.43 -4.74 -19.10
CA VAL A 231 9.78 -4.93 -20.40
C VAL A 231 10.72 -4.48 -21.53
N TYR A 232 11.37 -3.33 -21.40
CA TYR A 232 12.33 -2.84 -22.38
C TYR A 232 13.53 -3.78 -22.56
N GLU A 233 14.16 -4.21 -21.46
CA GLU A 233 15.34 -5.09 -21.51
C GLU A 233 15.02 -6.41 -22.22
N VAL A 234 13.90 -7.05 -21.89
CA VAL A 234 13.48 -8.29 -22.55
C VAL A 234 13.08 -8.06 -24.00
N SER A 235 12.29 -7.01 -24.28
CA SER A 235 11.81 -6.74 -25.65
C SER A 235 12.92 -6.28 -26.59
N SER A 236 13.99 -5.65 -26.07
CA SER A 236 15.15 -5.22 -26.85
C SER A 236 15.98 -6.38 -27.42
N LEU A 237 15.80 -7.59 -26.90
CA LEU A 237 16.39 -8.82 -27.45
C LEU A 237 15.68 -9.31 -28.72
N ILE A 238 14.55 -8.69 -29.08
CA ILE A 238 13.67 -9.09 -30.17
C ILE A 238 13.68 -7.99 -31.23
N ASP A 239 13.98 -8.36 -32.47
CA ASP A 239 13.92 -7.42 -33.59
C ASP A 239 12.51 -6.84 -33.77
N ASN A 240 12.44 -5.51 -33.93
CA ASN A 240 11.18 -4.80 -34.14
C ASN A 240 10.78 -4.83 -35.63
N ASN A 241 10.07 -5.88 -36.04
CA ASN A 241 9.55 -6.09 -37.40
C ASN A 241 8.22 -6.86 -37.38
N GLU A 242 7.65 -7.20 -38.55
CA GLU A 242 6.37 -7.93 -38.64
C GLU A 242 6.37 -9.31 -37.95
N HIS A 243 7.54 -9.85 -37.60
CA HIS A 243 7.70 -11.14 -36.92
C HIS A 243 7.88 -11.00 -35.39
N TRP A 244 7.78 -9.79 -34.84
CA TRP A 244 8.00 -9.52 -33.41
C TRP A 244 7.20 -10.46 -32.50
N GLU A 245 5.91 -10.66 -32.78
CA GLU A 245 5.01 -11.49 -31.96
C GLU A 245 5.47 -12.97 -31.90
N ILE A 246 5.85 -13.54 -33.04
CA ILE A 246 6.32 -14.94 -33.09
C ILE A 246 7.65 -15.08 -32.34
N ASN A 247 8.55 -14.09 -32.49
CA ASN A 247 9.84 -14.09 -31.81
C ASN A 247 9.70 -13.87 -30.29
N ALA A 248 8.82 -12.96 -29.86
CA ALA A 248 8.50 -12.72 -28.47
C ALA A 248 7.94 -13.98 -27.80
N ARG A 249 7.00 -14.67 -28.46
CA ARG A 249 6.46 -15.95 -28.00
C ARG A 249 7.56 -16.99 -27.80
N ASN A 250 8.52 -17.08 -28.73
CA ASN A 250 9.62 -18.02 -28.64
C ASN A 250 10.57 -17.70 -27.47
N VAL A 251 10.83 -16.42 -27.20
CA VAL A 251 11.65 -15.97 -26.06
C VAL A 251 10.96 -16.28 -24.74
N LEU A 252 9.69 -15.89 -24.58
CA LEU A 252 8.90 -16.16 -23.36
C LEU A 252 8.75 -17.67 -23.11
N LYS A 253 8.56 -18.47 -24.16
CA LYS A 253 8.55 -19.93 -24.06
C LYS A 253 9.88 -20.47 -23.52
N ARG A 254 11.03 -19.96 -23.98
CA ARG A 254 12.36 -20.35 -23.48
C ARG A 254 12.54 -19.98 -22.01
N MET A 255 12.06 -18.81 -21.59
CA MET A 255 12.08 -18.39 -20.19
C MET A 255 11.29 -19.37 -19.31
N GLY A 256 10.06 -19.71 -19.70
CA GLY A 256 9.24 -20.70 -18.99
C GLY A 256 9.90 -22.08 -18.91
N ILE A 257 10.43 -22.60 -20.04
CA ILE A 257 11.15 -23.89 -20.09
C ILE A 257 12.37 -23.87 -19.17
N ALA A 258 13.18 -22.80 -19.21
CA ALA A 258 14.39 -22.68 -18.39
C ALA A 258 14.06 -22.74 -16.89
N ARG A 259 12.95 -22.12 -16.49
CA ARG A 259 12.50 -22.11 -15.10
C ARG A 259 11.96 -23.47 -14.62
N VAL A 260 11.18 -24.14 -15.46
CA VAL A 260 10.66 -25.49 -15.15
C VAL A 260 11.77 -26.55 -15.23
N GLY A 261 12.83 -26.32 -15.99
CA GLY A 261 13.93 -27.28 -16.16
C GLY A 261 13.49 -28.59 -16.83
N GLN A 262 12.41 -28.55 -17.64
CA GLN A 262 11.90 -29.67 -18.43
C GLN A 262 11.52 -29.22 -19.85
N ASN A 263 11.69 -30.10 -20.83
CA ASN A 263 11.42 -29.80 -22.25
C ASN A 263 9.94 -29.96 -22.66
N GLN A 264 9.14 -30.69 -21.87
CA GLN A 264 7.71 -30.90 -22.12
C GLN A 264 6.91 -30.34 -20.95
N VAL A 265 6.17 -29.27 -21.20
CA VAL A 265 5.39 -28.53 -20.20
C VAL A 265 4.09 -28.07 -20.87
N SER A 266 2.98 -28.09 -20.13
CA SER A 266 1.70 -27.59 -20.65
C SER A 266 1.76 -26.08 -20.95
N GLY A 267 0.91 -25.61 -21.86
CA GLY A 267 0.86 -24.19 -22.24
C GLY A 267 0.64 -23.25 -21.06
N ASP A 268 -0.33 -23.56 -20.20
CA ASP A 268 -0.67 -22.72 -19.04
C ASP A 268 0.50 -22.58 -18.05
N VAL A 269 1.18 -23.70 -17.76
CA VAL A 269 2.35 -23.70 -16.87
C VAL A 269 3.51 -22.94 -17.50
N LEU A 270 3.72 -23.05 -18.82
CA LEU A 270 4.74 -22.26 -19.51
C LEU A 270 4.48 -20.76 -19.43
N ILE A 271 3.23 -20.33 -19.61
CA ILE A 271 2.85 -18.91 -19.52
C ILE A 271 3.08 -18.40 -18.10
N GLN A 272 2.60 -19.14 -17.10
CA GLN A 272 2.78 -18.79 -15.69
C GLN A 272 4.26 -18.69 -15.29
N GLU A 273 5.08 -19.66 -15.69
CA GLU A 273 6.50 -19.67 -15.34
C GLU A 273 7.32 -18.63 -16.11
N ALA A 274 6.91 -18.27 -17.33
CA ALA A 274 7.50 -17.14 -18.04
C ALA A 274 7.27 -15.83 -17.27
N ILE A 275 6.05 -15.60 -16.76
CA ILE A 275 5.73 -14.43 -15.93
C ILE A 275 6.50 -14.48 -14.60
N ASN A 276 6.56 -15.64 -13.94
CA ASN A 276 7.33 -15.80 -12.69
C ASN A 276 8.82 -15.52 -12.87
N THR A 277 9.36 -15.74 -14.07
CA THR A 277 10.74 -15.37 -14.40
C THR A 277 10.93 -13.86 -14.38
N LEU A 278 9.98 -13.08 -14.93
CA LEU A 278 10.00 -11.62 -14.85
C LEU A 278 9.90 -11.11 -13.41
N ASN A 279 9.02 -11.71 -12.60
CA ASN A 279 8.82 -11.32 -11.20
C ASN A 279 10.09 -11.42 -10.36
N ILE A 280 10.93 -12.43 -10.62
CA ILE A 280 12.18 -12.61 -9.87
C ILE A 280 13.20 -11.55 -10.24
N SER A 281 13.35 -11.27 -11.54
CA SER A 281 14.27 -10.23 -12.01
C SER A 281 13.79 -8.82 -11.65
N LEU A 282 12.49 -8.62 -11.36
CA LEU A 282 11.95 -7.31 -11.01
C LEU A 282 12.59 -6.74 -9.74
N VAL A 283 12.86 -7.58 -8.74
CA VAL A 283 13.47 -7.15 -7.47
C VAL A 283 14.84 -6.52 -7.71
N ASP A 284 15.68 -7.17 -8.53
CA ASP A 284 17.00 -6.66 -8.90
C ASP A 284 16.90 -5.31 -9.61
N ASN A 285 15.90 -5.13 -10.49
CA ASN A 285 15.66 -3.87 -11.17
C ASN A 285 15.17 -2.78 -10.20
N VAL A 286 14.30 -3.08 -9.24
CA VAL A 286 13.89 -2.13 -8.20
C VAL A 286 15.09 -1.68 -7.36
N GLU A 287 15.95 -2.62 -6.96
CA GLU A 287 17.18 -2.30 -6.22
C GLU A 287 18.17 -1.48 -7.05
N HIS A 288 18.25 -1.74 -8.35
CA HIS A 288 19.07 -0.95 -9.26
C HIS A 288 18.57 0.48 -9.37
N GLU A 289 17.27 0.68 -9.62
CA GLU A 289 16.66 2.00 -9.71
C GLU A 289 16.83 2.78 -8.39
N MET A 290 16.72 2.11 -7.23
CA MET A 290 16.92 2.72 -5.91
C MET A 290 18.32 3.33 -5.74
N LYS A 291 19.37 2.70 -6.29
CA LYS A 291 20.75 3.23 -6.22
C LYS A 291 20.93 4.54 -6.98
N GLY A 292 20.10 4.78 -7.99
CA GLY A 292 20.11 5.98 -8.82
C GLY A 292 19.35 7.18 -8.22
N ILE A 293 18.61 7.00 -7.13
CA ILE A 293 17.78 8.04 -6.53
C ILE A 293 18.45 8.66 -5.31
N LYS A 294 18.44 9.99 -5.26
CA LYS A 294 18.78 10.77 -4.07
C LYS A 294 17.56 10.94 -3.18
N MET A 295 17.62 10.39 -1.97
CA MET A 295 16.52 10.49 -1.01
C MET A 295 16.26 11.95 -0.60
N PRO A 296 14.98 12.38 -0.51
CA PRO A 296 14.64 13.73 -0.08
C PRO A 296 15.08 14.00 1.37
N LYS A 297 15.62 15.20 1.62
CA LYS A 297 16.13 15.59 2.94
C LYS A 297 15.03 15.83 3.98
N HIS A 298 13.80 16.05 3.56
CA HIS A 298 12.68 16.34 4.45
C HIS A 298 12.12 15.10 5.17
N ILE A 299 12.47 13.90 4.70
CA ILE A 299 12.03 12.66 5.33
C ILE A 299 12.96 12.34 6.49
N SER A 300 12.49 12.52 7.72
CA SER A 300 13.16 12.03 8.93
C SER A 300 12.49 10.78 9.47
N LEU A 301 13.27 9.73 9.72
CA LEU A 301 12.84 8.51 10.40
C LEU A 301 13.23 8.49 11.89
N GLN A 302 14.02 9.46 12.34
CA GLN A 302 14.44 9.57 13.73
C GLN A 302 13.42 10.41 14.50
N ASN A 303 12.74 9.77 15.46
CA ASN A 303 11.84 10.43 16.39
C ASN A 303 11.86 9.68 17.72
N ASP A 304 11.95 10.42 18.83
CA ASP A 304 11.86 9.83 20.18
C ASP A 304 10.44 9.37 20.48
N VAL A 305 9.43 10.03 19.90
CA VAL A 305 8.03 9.61 19.98
C VAL A 305 7.80 8.53 18.94
N ILE A 306 7.55 7.32 19.42
CA ILE A 306 7.48 6.10 18.60
C ILE A 306 6.04 5.66 18.32
N TYR A 307 5.07 6.15 19.09
CA TYR A 307 3.65 5.82 18.92
C TYR A 307 2.76 6.89 19.55
N ILE A 308 1.64 7.22 18.90
CA ILE A 308 0.63 8.14 19.40
C ILE A 308 -0.75 7.54 19.13
N ASP A 309 -1.63 7.57 20.13
CA ASP A 309 -3.04 7.22 20.01
C ASP A 309 -3.88 8.41 20.48
N LYS A 310 -4.91 8.77 19.71
CA LYS A 310 -5.84 9.84 20.07
C LYS A 310 -7.05 9.23 20.76
N VAL A 311 -7.33 9.66 21.98
CA VAL A 311 -8.49 9.21 22.77
C VAL A 311 -9.35 10.43 23.10
N GLY A 312 -10.49 10.56 22.42
CA GLY A 312 -11.32 11.75 22.49
C GLY A 312 -10.58 12.98 21.94
N THR A 313 -10.36 13.99 22.76
CA THR A 313 -9.59 15.20 22.41
C THR A 313 -8.11 15.09 22.75
N ASP A 314 -7.72 14.10 23.54
CA ASP A 314 -6.37 13.99 24.09
C ASP A 314 -5.49 13.05 23.27
N ASN A 315 -4.23 13.45 23.08
CA ASN A 315 -3.20 12.61 22.48
C ASN A 315 -2.38 11.94 23.57
N PHE A 316 -2.28 10.61 23.54
CA PHE A 316 -1.38 9.85 24.39
C PHE A 316 -0.22 9.32 23.55
N SER A 317 1.01 9.69 23.90
CA SER A 317 2.21 9.34 23.13
C SER A 317 3.21 8.54 23.95
N LEU A 318 3.81 7.52 23.34
CA LEU A 318 4.94 6.78 23.89
C LEU A 318 6.24 7.34 23.33
N LYS A 319 7.10 7.78 24.23
CA LYS A 319 8.46 8.26 23.94
C LYS A 319 9.48 7.26 24.45
N LEU A 320 10.49 6.96 23.64
CA LEU A 320 11.66 6.16 24.03
C LEU A 320 12.92 7.00 23.92
N SER A 321 13.79 6.86 24.91
CA SER A 321 15.18 7.29 24.85
C SER A 321 16.10 6.10 25.05
N SER A 322 17.41 6.33 25.00
CA SER A 322 18.42 5.29 25.27
C SER A 322 18.32 4.70 26.68
N THR A 323 17.67 5.38 27.63
CA THR A 323 17.67 5.00 29.05
C THR A 323 16.28 4.96 29.69
N GLU A 324 15.24 5.48 29.03
CA GLU A 324 13.90 5.54 29.62
C GLU A 324 12.79 5.39 28.59
N SER A 325 11.61 5.00 29.07
CA SER A 325 10.34 4.98 28.37
C SER A 325 9.36 5.87 29.10
N GLU A 326 8.61 6.69 28.36
CA GLU A 326 7.72 7.70 28.92
C GLU A 326 6.40 7.75 28.16
N ILE A 327 5.29 7.89 28.89
CA ILE A 327 3.98 8.23 28.32
C ILE A 327 3.72 9.70 28.58
N LEU A 328 3.31 10.43 27.53
CA LEU A 328 2.85 11.82 27.62
C LEU A 328 1.37 11.91 27.23
N LYS A 329 0.66 12.86 27.83
CA LYS A 329 -0.70 13.27 27.50
C LYS A 329 -0.63 14.72 27.04
N ASN A 330 -0.95 15.00 25.77
CA ASN A 330 -0.83 16.32 25.15
C ASN A 330 0.55 16.95 25.43
N ASP A 331 1.61 16.18 25.18
CA ASP A 331 3.02 16.55 25.42
C ASP A 331 3.42 16.76 26.89
N VAL A 332 2.51 16.51 27.84
CA VAL A 332 2.80 16.55 29.28
C VAL A 332 3.11 15.16 29.79
N SER A 333 4.27 14.98 30.42
CA SER A 333 4.68 13.71 31.00
C SER A 333 3.67 13.19 32.03
N VAL A 334 3.19 11.97 31.81
CA VAL A 334 2.27 11.26 32.70
C VAL A 334 3.05 10.35 33.65
N LYS A 335 3.94 9.52 33.08
CA LYS A 335 4.80 8.61 33.83
C LYS A 335 5.98 8.19 32.97
N LYS A 336 7.11 7.92 33.63
CA LYS A 336 8.33 7.40 33.02
C LYS A 336 8.94 6.27 33.83
N ALA A 337 9.68 5.38 33.16
CA ALA A 337 10.41 4.28 33.78
C ALA A 337 11.62 3.89 32.92
N ALA A 338 12.52 3.06 33.45
CA ALA A 338 13.73 2.63 32.72
C ALA A 338 13.43 1.80 31.46
N ASP A 339 12.30 1.10 31.43
CA ASP A 339 11.87 0.27 30.30
C ASP A 339 10.34 0.17 30.27
N GLN A 340 9.80 -0.25 29.12
CA GLN A 340 8.35 -0.37 28.89
C GLN A 340 7.68 -1.36 29.85
N GLY A 341 8.37 -2.43 30.27
CA GLY A 341 7.84 -3.43 31.19
C GLY A 341 7.62 -2.87 32.59
N LYS A 342 8.60 -2.10 33.10
CA LYS A 342 8.47 -1.33 34.35
C LYS A 342 7.43 -0.23 34.22
N LEU A 343 7.35 0.43 33.07
CA LEU A 343 6.34 1.47 32.84
C LEU A 343 4.92 0.89 32.93
N LYS A 344 4.66 -0.25 32.27
CA LYS A 344 3.38 -0.98 32.34
C LYS A 344 3.04 -1.36 33.78
N LYS A 345 3.98 -1.97 34.52
CA LYS A 345 3.79 -2.30 35.95
C LYS A 345 3.51 -1.06 36.79
N GLY A 346 4.20 0.04 36.51
CA GLY A 346 4.02 1.33 37.16
C GLY A 346 2.62 1.92 36.96
N PHE A 347 2.00 1.73 35.80
CA PHE A 347 0.60 2.10 35.57
C PHE A 347 -0.37 1.15 36.29
N ILE A 348 -0.18 -0.17 36.17
CA ILE A 348 -1.06 -1.18 36.79
C ILE A 348 -1.16 -0.97 38.31
N ASN A 349 -0.03 -0.73 38.96
CA ASN A 349 0.04 -0.58 40.42
C ASN A 349 -0.37 0.81 40.93
N ASP A 350 -0.57 1.79 40.05
CA ASP A 350 -0.99 3.13 40.45
C ASP A 350 -2.50 3.16 40.70
N THR A 351 -2.88 3.31 41.96
CA THR A 351 -4.28 3.40 42.40
C THR A 351 -4.77 4.84 42.56
N LYS A 352 -3.88 5.83 42.47
CA LYS A 352 -4.22 7.26 42.65
C LYS A 352 -4.42 7.99 41.33
N MET A 353 -3.91 7.44 40.24
CA MET A 353 -4.05 7.99 38.90
C MET A 353 -5.52 7.97 38.42
N ASN A 354 -5.89 8.97 37.61
CA ASN A 354 -7.17 8.99 36.91
C ASN A 354 -7.36 7.69 36.10
N ALA A 355 -8.54 7.08 36.21
CA ALA A 355 -8.83 5.77 35.62
C ALA A 355 -8.79 5.78 34.09
N ASP A 356 -9.27 6.85 33.45
CA ASP A 356 -9.29 7.01 32.00
C ASP A 356 -7.87 7.25 31.47
N ASP A 357 -7.09 8.12 32.11
CA ASP A 357 -5.69 8.35 31.72
C ASP A 357 -4.86 7.07 31.88
N LYS A 358 -5.09 6.31 32.95
CA LYS A 358 -4.43 5.02 33.17
C LYS A 358 -4.78 4.02 32.08
N LYS A 359 -6.07 3.92 31.73
CA LYS A 359 -6.56 3.03 30.66
C LYS A 359 -5.96 3.40 29.31
N SER A 360 -6.01 4.68 28.92
CA SER A 360 -5.44 5.18 27.67
C SER A 360 -3.92 4.98 27.60
N SER A 361 -3.20 5.21 28.70
CA SER A 361 -1.76 4.97 28.77
C SER A 361 -1.40 3.49 28.58
N LEU A 362 -2.17 2.57 29.18
CA LEU A 362 -1.98 1.13 29.00
C LEU A 362 -2.31 0.69 27.56
N GLN A 363 -3.36 1.27 26.96
CA GLN A 363 -3.74 0.99 25.58
C GLN A 363 -2.64 1.38 24.58
N VAL A 364 -2.00 2.54 24.75
CA VAL A 364 -0.85 2.97 23.92
C VAL A 364 0.29 1.95 23.99
N LEU A 365 0.62 1.48 25.20
CA LEU A 365 1.66 0.46 25.39
C LEU A 365 1.30 -0.88 24.73
N GLU A 366 0.04 -1.30 24.83
CA GLU A 366 -0.43 -2.57 24.26
C GLU A 366 -0.46 -2.54 22.73
N LYS A 367 -0.97 -1.45 22.14
CA LYS A 367 -0.96 -1.27 20.69
C LYS A 367 0.47 -1.22 20.13
N TYR A 368 1.39 -0.48 20.77
CA TYR A 368 2.78 -0.45 20.33
C TYR A 368 3.47 -1.81 20.48
N HIS A 369 3.23 -2.54 21.58
CA HIS A 369 3.80 -3.86 21.80
C HIS A 369 3.42 -4.86 20.68
N LEU A 370 2.20 -4.77 20.15
CA LEU A 370 1.75 -5.61 19.03
C LEU A 370 2.25 -5.15 17.66
N LEU A 371 2.82 -3.95 17.53
CA LEU A 371 3.24 -3.42 16.22
C LEU A 371 4.41 -4.24 15.61
N PRO A 372 5.54 -4.51 16.29
CA PRO A 372 6.60 -5.35 15.74
C PRO A 372 6.15 -6.77 15.32
N PRO A 373 5.42 -7.56 16.15
CA PRO A 373 4.96 -8.88 15.71
C PRO A 373 3.93 -8.80 14.59
N SER A 374 3.12 -7.74 14.50
CA SER A 374 2.23 -7.52 13.35
C SER A 374 3.00 -7.29 12.05
N LEU A 375 4.07 -6.49 12.11
CA LEU A 375 4.94 -6.26 10.96
C LEU A 375 5.64 -7.57 10.54
N ASN A 376 6.17 -8.33 11.49
CA ASN A 376 6.77 -9.64 11.22
C ASN A 376 5.76 -10.60 10.57
N THR A 377 4.51 -10.63 11.03
CA THR A 377 3.44 -11.41 10.38
C THR A 377 3.29 -10.97 8.92
N LYS A 378 3.18 -9.68 8.63
CA LYS A 378 3.04 -9.18 7.25
C LYS A 378 4.27 -9.51 6.39
N LEU A 379 5.48 -9.48 6.94
CA LEU A 379 6.73 -9.74 6.22
C LEU A 379 6.99 -11.22 5.97
N HIS A 380 6.58 -12.10 6.88
CA HIS A 380 7.03 -13.51 6.89
C HIS A 380 5.92 -14.55 6.85
N ILE A 381 4.66 -14.17 7.10
CA ILE A 381 3.52 -15.10 7.14
C ILE A 381 2.42 -14.65 6.18
N GLU A 382 1.89 -15.61 5.44
CA GLU A 382 0.64 -15.50 4.72
C GLU A 382 -0.45 -16.15 5.57
N LEU A 383 -1.37 -15.33 6.10
CA LEU A 383 -2.42 -15.77 7.04
C LEU A 383 -3.57 -16.53 6.35
N TYR A 384 -3.79 -16.27 5.07
CA TYR A 384 -4.88 -16.87 4.29
C TYR A 384 -4.32 -17.44 2.97
N PRO A 385 -3.45 -18.45 3.04
CA PRO A 385 -2.81 -19.01 1.86
C PRO A 385 -3.78 -19.83 1.01
N SER A 386 -3.41 -20.03 -0.25
CA SER A 386 -4.06 -21.03 -1.09
C SER A 386 -3.93 -22.44 -0.47
N GLN A 387 -4.89 -23.32 -0.77
CA GLN A 387 -4.82 -24.74 -0.37
C GLN A 387 -3.93 -25.58 -1.31
N GLU A 388 -3.21 -24.93 -2.23
CA GLU A 388 -2.25 -25.62 -3.08
C GLU A 388 -1.08 -26.14 -2.23
N LEU A 389 -0.64 -27.36 -2.52
CA LEU A 389 0.54 -27.94 -1.88
C LEU A 389 1.79 -27.24 -2.42
N ILE A 390 2.35 -26.32 -1.63
CA ILE A 390 3.52 -25.50 -1.95
C ILE A 390 4.47 -25.41 -0.74
N PRO A 391 5.79 -25.20 -0.95
CA PRO A 391 6.73 -24.95 0.13
C PRO A 391 6.35 -23.76 1.01
N GLY A 392 6.60 -23.91 2.30
CA GLY A 392 6.27 -22.95 3.35
C GLY A 392 4.91 -23.16 4.00
N ASN A 393 4.03 -24.00 3.44
CA ASN A 393 2.74 -24.31 4.04
C ASN A 393 2.90 -24.82 5.47
N ILE A 394 2.07 -24.30 6.38
CA ILE A 394 1.94 -24.76 7.75
C ILE A 394 0.59 -25.46 7.89
N TYR A 395 0.65 -26.72 8.30
CA TYR A 395 -0.52 -27.53 8.61
C TYR A 395 -0.70 -27.61 10.11
N LEU A 396 -1.94 -27.65 10.59
CA LEU A 396 -2.20 -28.13 11.95
C LEU A 396 -2.00 -29.64 11.98
N ASN A 397 -1.33 -30.12 13.01
CA ASN A 397 -1.20 -31.54 13.27
C ASN A 397 -2.43 -31.99 14.09
N PRO A 398 -3.27 -32.90 13.56
CA PRO A 398 -4.52 -33.31 14.22
C PRO A 398 -4.31 -34.28 15.40
N GLU A 399 -3.07 -34.59 15.79
CA GLU A 399 -2.78 -35.57 16.85
C GLU A 399 -3.11 -35.04 18.25
N GLU A 400 -4.40 -35.10 18.61
CA GLU A 400 -4.90 -34.65 19.92
C GLU A 400 -4.59 -35.63 21.06
N LYS A 401 -4.57 -36.95 20.80
CA LYS A 401 -4.43 -37.98 21.86
C LYS A 401 -3.08 -37.96 22.59
N LYS A 402 -2.03 -37.43 21.97
CA LYS A 402 -0.66 -37.35 22.53
C LYS A 402 -0.16 -35.92 22.60
N LYS A 403 -1.05 -34.94 22.47
CA LYS A 403 -0.69 -33.53 22.31
C LYS A 403 0.19 -33.01 23.43
N GLU A 404 -0.12 -33.33 24.69
CA GLU A 404 0.70 -32.97 25.85
C GLU A 404 2.12 -33.55 25.79
N GLN A 405 2.24 -34.82 25.36
CA GLN A 405 3.54 -35.47 25.20
C GLN A 405 4.39 -34.76 24.13
N TYR A 406 3.79 -34.39 22.99
CA TYR A 406 4.49 -33.61 21.97
C TYR A 406 4.82 -32.20 22.46
N ILE A 407 3.91 -31.50 23.15
CA ILE A 407 4.23 -30.17 23.72
C ILE A 407 5.45 -30.27 24.65
N SER A 408 5.54 -31.34 25.45
CA SER A 408 6.67 -31.56 26.36
C SER A 408 8.02 -31.80 25.67
N SER A 409 8.04 -32.13 24.37
CA SER A 409 9.28 -32.21 23.59
C SER A 409 9.79 -30.84 23.14
N PHE A 410 8.92 -29.82 23.10
CA PHE A 410 9.27 -28.44 22.74
C PHE A 410 9.40 -27.51 23.95
N LEU A 411 8.65 -27.77 25.03
CA LEU A 411 8.65 -26.95 26.24
C LEU A 411 9.20 -27.73 27.45
N LYS A 412 9.89 -27.04 28.35
CA LYS A 412 10.37 -27.56 29.63
C LYS A 412 9.21 -27.76 30.61
N LYS A 413 8.22 -26.86 30.55
CA LYS A 413 7.02 -26.86 31.40
C LYS A 413 5.83 -26.31 30.62
N MET A 414 4.64 -26.88 30.83
CA MET A 414 3.40 -26.36 30.26
C MET A 414 2.66 -25.53 31.32
N ASN A 415 2.70 -24.20 31.20
CA ASN A 415 2.06 -23.27 32.15
C ASN A 415 0.69 -22.77 31.68
N GLY A 416 0.25 -23.13 30.46
CA GLY A 416 -1.03 -22.72 29.87
C GLY A 416 -1.99 -23.89 29.68
N LYS A 417 -3.20 -23.61 29.18
CA LYS A 417 -4.12 -24.66 28.76
C LYS A 417 -3.65 -25.30 27.45
N VAL A 418 -3.90 -26.60 27.26
CA VAL A 418 -3.44 -27.36 26.08
C VAL A 418 -3.95 -26.75 24.77
N GLU A 419 -5.13 -26.13 24.78
CA GLU A 419 -5.76 -25.50 23.62
C GLU A 419 -5.05 -24.22 23.15
N GLU A 420 -4.22 -23.61 24.00
CA GLU A 420 -3.41 -22.44 23.63
C GLU A 420 -2.21 -22.82 22.75
N TYR A 421 -1.90 -24.11 22.65
CA TYR A 421 -0.74 -24.66 21.96
C TYR A 421 -1.17 -25.40 20.68
N PHE A 422 -0.56 -25.03 19.57
CA PHE A 422 -0.88 -25.62 18.26
C PHE A 422 0.30 -26.44 17.77
N LEU A 423 0.11 -27.75 17.67
CA LEU A 423 1.04 -28.61 16.97
C LEU A 423 0.95 -28.30 15.48
N ILE A 424 2.10 -28.03 14.86
CA ILE A 424 2.19 -27.61 13.47
C ILE A 424 3.21 -28.46 12.71
N ASP A 425 3.00 -28.61 11.41
CA ASP A 425 4.00 -29.18 10.52
C ASP A 425 4.29 -28.19 9.39
N LEU A 426 5.57 -27.84 9.21
CA LEU A 426 6.03 -26.94 8.15
C LEU A 426 6.47 -27.74 6.92
N GLU A 427 5.95 -27.39 5.75
CA GLU A 427 6.41 -27.91 4.46
C GLU A 427 7.76 -27.28 4.06
N VAL A 428 8.83 -28.07 4.11
CA VAL A 428 10.21 -27.67 3.84
C VAL A 428 10.77 -28.31 2.57
N SER A 429 9.92 -28.80 1.66
CA SER A 429 10.38 -29.27 0.35
C SER A 429 11.10 -28.16 -0.41
N PRO A 430 12.20 -28.47 -1.14
CA PRO A 430 12.91 -27.49 -1.95
C PRO A 430 11.99 -26.78 -2.95
N ILE A 431 12.10 -25.45 -3.05
CA ILE A 431 11.30 -24.64 -3.98
C ILE A 431 11.54 -25.05 -5.45
N CYS A 432 12.76 -25.49 -5.77
CA CYS A 432 13.09 -26.01 -7.10
C CYS A 432 12.33 -27.31 -7.43
N ASP A 433 12.10 -28.21 -6.46
CA ASP A 433 11.34 -29.45 -6.69
C ASP A 433 9.87 -29.15 -7.05
N TYR A 434 9.31 -28.10 -6.43
CA TYR A 434 7.99 -27.57 -6.77
C TYR A 434 7.96 -26.94 -8.17
N ALA A 435 8.84 -25.99 -8.46
CA ALA A 435 8.89 -25.28 -9.75
C ALA A 435 9.12 -26.24 -10.93
N GLN A 436 9.88 -27.30 -10.72
CA GLN A 436 10.18 -28.29 -11.75
C GLN A 436 9.17 -29.45 -11.78
N GLN A 437 8.10 -29.44 -10.99
CA GLN A 437 7.14 -30.54 -10.83
C GLN A 437 7.77 -31.93 -10.53
N LYS A 438 9.01 -31.97 -10.04
CA LYS A 438 9.74 -33.21 -9.69
C LYS A 438 9.38 -33.73 -8.30
N TRP A 439 8.49 -33.02 -7.62
CA TRP A 439 8.07 -33.28 -6.26
C TRP A 439 7.35 -34.63 -6.10
N LYS A 440 8.08 -35.63 -5.56
CA LYS A 440 7.56 -36.98 -5.26
C LYS A 440 7.05 -37.14 -3.83
N ARG A 441 7.75 -36.56 -2.85
CA ARG A 441 7.44 -36.65 -1.40
C ARG A 441 7.43 -35.26 -0.79
N SER A 442 6.41 -34.96 0.02
CA SER A 442 6.30 -33.75 0.83
C SER A 442 7.22 -33.90 2.05
N ARG A 443 8.06 -32.91 2.32
CA ARG A 443 9.03 -32.95 3.43
C ARG A 443 8.51 -32.04 4.52
N THR A 444 8.18 -32.60 5.67
CA THR A 444 7.57 -31.85 6.76
C THR A 444 8.50 -31.78 7.95
N LEU A 445 8.54 -30.61 8.58
CA LEU A 445 9.24 -30.34 9.81
C LEU A 445 8.22 -30.04 10.92
N PRO A 446 7.98 -30.99 11.84
CA PRO A 446 7.09 -30.78 12.97
C PRO A 446 7.59 -29.72 13.95
N GLY A 447 6.65 -29.00 14.54
CA GLY A 447 6.89 -27.89 15.43
C GLY A 447 5.70 -27.56 16.32
N LEU A 448 5.87 -26.49 17.09
CA LEU A 448 4.88 -25.96 18.01
C LEU A 448 4.74 -24.45 17.78
N MET A 449 3.49 -24.00 17.65
CA MET A 449 3.11 -22.60 17.76
C MET A 449 2.50 -22.35 19.13
N TYR A 450 3.04 -21.38 19.87
CA TYR A 450 2.68 -21.14 21.26
C TYR A 450 2.69 -19.64 21.61
N PRO A 451 1.87 -19.17 22.56
CA PRO A 451 1.86 -17.77 22.99
C PRO A 451 3.23 -17.33 23.53
N LYS A 452 3.72 -16.16 23.13
CA LYS A 452 5.03 -15.65 23.54
C LYS A 452 5.20 -15.53 25.06
N LYS A 453 4.12 -15.37 25.82
CA LYS A 453 4.16 -15.40 27.29
C LYS A 453 4.80 -16.67 27.89
N TYR A 454 4.93 -17.75 27.10
CA TYR A 454 5.60 -19.00 27.48
C TYR A 454 7.00 -19.15 26.86
N GLU A 455 7.62 -18.09 26.35
CA GLU A 455 8.95 -18.13 25.71
C GLU A 455 10.05 -18.66 26.64
N GLU A 456 10.00 -18.32 27.93
CA GLU A 456 10.98 -18.81 28.92
C GLU A 456 10.89 -20.33 29.15
N ASP A 457 9.72 -20.91 28.91
CA ASP A 457 9.48 -22.35 29.02
C ASP A 457 9.99 -23.11 27.80
N ALA A 458 10.37 -22.44 26.71
CA ALA A 458 10.87 -23.11 25.51
C ALA A 458 12.17 -23.88 25.77
N ARG A 459 12.28 -25.08 25.20
CA ARG A 459 13.53 -25.83 25.18
C ARG A 459 14.50 -25.18 24.20
N SER A 460 15.78 -25.37 24.48
CA SER A 460 16.88 -24.99 23.61
C SER A 460 17.77 -26.21 23.39
N GLY A 461 18.42 -26.26 22.23
CA GLY A 461 19.30 -27.35 21.87
C GLY A 461 19.64 -27.29 20.39
N ALA A 462 20.72 -27.96 19.99
CA ALA A 462 21.20 -27.91 18.60
C ALA A 462 20.25 -28.57 17.57
N HIS A 463 19.22 -29.29 18.05
CA HIS A 463 18.15 -29.89 17.24
C HIS A 463 16.89 -29.03 17.20
N ILE A 464 16.80 -28.03 18.07
CA ILE A 464 15.66 -27.12 18.16
C ILE A 464 15.96 -25.86 17.36
N TYR A 465 15.00 -25.45 16.54
CA TYR A 465 15.02 -24.17 15.86
C TYR A 465 13.94 -23.25 16.44
N PRO A 466 14.31 -22.33 17.34
CA PRO A 466 13.42 -21.26 17.74
C PRO A 466 13.35 -20.22 16.63
N VAL A 467 12.15 -19.96 16.09
CA VAL A 467 11.96 -18.88 15.13
C VAL A 467 12.17 -17.55 15.86
N ALA A 468 13.15 -16.77 15.40
CA ALA A 468 13.55 -15.53 16.06
C ALA A 468 12.41 -14.50 16.20
N PRO A 469 11.72 -14.09 15.10
CA PRO A 469 10.59 -13.19 15.22
C PRO A 469 9.38 -13.85 15.89
N SER A 470 8.61 -13.06 16.62
CA SER A 470 7.24 -13.36 17.01
C SER A 470 6.25 -12.80 15.99
N PHE A 471 5.04 -13.34 16.02
CA PHE A 471 3.97 -13.05 15.05
C PHE A 471 2.70 -12.66 15.78
N ASN A 472 2.00 -11.64 15.28
CA ASN A 472 0.63 -11.36 15.71
C ASN A 472 -0.33 -12.22 14.87
N ILE A 473 -1.10 -13.08 15.53
CA ILE A 473 -2.17 -13.89 14.95
C ILE A 473 -3.40 -13.70 15.84
N ASP A 474 -4.49 -13.19 15.28
CA ASP A 474 -5.74 -12.90 16.00
C ASP A 474 -5.53 -12.07 17.29
N GLU A 475 -4.75 -10.99 17.17
CA GLU A 475 -4.42 -10.04 18.25
C GLU A 475 -3.57 -10.62 19.40
N LEU A 476 -3.09 -11.85 19.24
CA LEU A 476 -2.20 -12.52 20.19
C LEU A 476 -0.81 -12.72 19.58
N GLU A 477 0.22 -12.52 20.41
CA GLU A 477 1.60 -12.70 20.00
C GLU A 477 2.05 -14.15 20.19
N TYR A 478 2.38 -14.82 19.09
CA TYR A 478 2.85 -16.20 19.03
C TYR A 478 4.33 -16.30 18.66
N LYS A 479 4.95 -17.38 19.13
CA LYS A 479 6.27 -17.87 18.73
C LYS A 479 6.12 -19.23 18.06
N LEU A 480 7.07 -19.54 17.18
CA LEU A 480 7.18 -20.83 16.51
C LEU A 480 8.50 -21.51 16.91
N ILE A 481 8.45 -22.81 17.10
CA ILE A 481 9.63 -23.64 17.38
C ILE A 481 9.51 -24.93 16.59
N PHE A 482 10.61 -25.37 15.97
CA PHE A 482 10.66 -26.60 15.19
C PHE A 482 11.73 -27.56 15.74
N ASP A 483 11.53 -28.86 15.56
CA ASP A 483 12.50 -29.88 15.99
C ASP A 483 12.99 -30.69 14.78
N TYR A 484 14.29 -30.55 14.49
CA TYR A 484 14.94 -31.21 13.37
C TYR A 484 14.97 -32.73 13.48
N HIS A 485 14.91 -33.30 14.69
CA HIS A 485 14.82 -34.75 14.86
C HIS A 485 13.49 -35.32 14.34
N LEU A 486 12.45 -34.49 14.26
CA LEU A 486 11.12 -34.89 13.80
C LEU A 486 10.94 -34.72 12.30
N PHE A 487 11.98 -34.25 11.59
CA PHE A 487 11.96 -34.12 10.14
C PHE A 487 11.56 -35.44 9.45
N ASN A 488 10.52 -35.38 8.61
CA ASN A 488 9.96 -36.57 7.97
C ASN A 488 9.46 -36.27 6.55
N ALA A 489 9.09 -37.32 5.81
CA ALA A 489 8.52 -37.23 4.47
C ALA A 489 7.16 -37.93 4.37
N LEU A 490 6.21 -37.28 3.72
CA LEU A 490 4.85 -37.76 3.45
C LEU A 490 4.64 -37.99 1.95
N ASP A 491 3.71 -38.87 1.61
CA ASP A 491 3.20 -38.97 0.25
C ASP A 491 2.47 -37.69 -0.17
N LYS A 492 2.70 -37.25 -1.41
CA LYS A 492 2.07 -36.04 -1.97
C LYS A 492 0.54 -36.08 -1.86
N ALA A 493 -0.06 -37.25 -2.09
CA ALA A 493 -1.52 -37.43 -1.99
C ALA A 493 -2.04 -37.26 -0.55
N ASN A 494 -1.23 -37.62 0.46
CA ASN A 494 -1.59 -37.44 1.86
C ASN A 494 -1.37 -35.99 2.30
N ALA A 495 -0.27 -35.37 1.87
CA ALA A 495 0.00 -33.95 2.13
C ALA A 495 -1.09 -33.04 1.55
N LYS A 496 -1.58 -33.31 0.33
CA LYS A 496 -2.70 -32.58 -0.30
C LYS A 496 -4.03 -32.66 0.46
N LYS A 497 -4.23 -33.66 1.31
CA LYS A 497 -5.46 -33.79 2.12
C LYS A 497 -5.41 -32.94 3.39
N ARG A 498 -4.24 -32.42 3.75
CA ARG A 498 -4.08 -31.58 4.94
C ARG A 498 -4.52 -30.16 4.63
N GLU A 499 -5.29 -29.58 5.54
CA GLU A 499 -5.68 -28.18 5.46
C GLU A 499 -4.48 -27.28 5.76
N VAL A 500 -4.21 -26.34 4.85
CA VAL A 500 -3.18 -25.32 5.02
C VAL A 500 -3.79 -24.19 5.86
N LYS A 501 -3.17 -23.89 7.01
CA LYS A 501 -3.61 -22.76 7.86
C LYS A 501 -2.84 -21.49 7.58
N TYR A 502 -1.52 -21.58 7.53
CA TYR A 502 -0.65 -20.44 7.28
C TYR A 502 0.42 -20.84 6.28
N ARG A 503 1.17 -19.87 5.77
CA ARG A 503 2.36 -20.15 4.99
C ARG A 503 3.51 -19.22 5.35
N LEU A 504 4.68 -19.81 5.59
CA LEU A 504 5.92 -19.05 5.72
C LEU A 504 6.38 -18.55 4.35
N LYS A 505 6.72 -17.27 4.28
CA LYS A 505 7.29 -16.64 3.10
C LYS A 505 8.76 -17.03 2.92
N ARG A 506 9.24 -16.85 1.70
CA ARG A 506 10.49 -17.40 1.17
C ARG A 506 11.70 -17.18 2.08
N GLU A 507 11.97 -15.95 2.51
CA GLU A 507 13.20 -15.63 3.25
C GLU A 507 13.33 -16.43 4.56
N LEU A 508 12.27 -16.45 5.37
CA LEU A 508 12.27 -17.19 6.64
C LEU A 508 12.29 -18.71 6.39
N LEU A 509 11.57 -19.19 5.37
CA LEU A 509 11.60 -20.60 4.99
C LEU A 509 13.00 -21.06 4.57
N LEU A 510 13.71 -20.25 3.78
CA LEU A 510 15.06 -20.58 3.31
C LEU A 510 16.06 -20.64 4.46
N ASP A 511 15.96 -19.76 5.45
CA ASP A 511 16.79 -19.85 6.66
C ASP A 511 16.55 -21.16 7.42
N ILE A 512 15.28 -21.53 7.66
CA ILE A 512 14.91 -22.81 8.30
C ILE A 512 15.48 -24.00 7.51
N ILE A 513 15.32 -24.01 6.17
CA ILE A 513 15.82 -25.08 5.32
C ILE A 513 17.35 -25.17 5.37
N ALA A 514 18.05 -24.03 5.38
CA ALA A 514 19.51 -23.99 5.45
C ALA A 514 20.02 -24.59 6.78
N GLN A 515 19.40 -24.20 7.90
CA GLN A 515 19.75 -24.71 9.22
C GLN A 515 19.41 -26.19 9.39
N LEU A 516 18.25 -26.62 8.89
CA LEU A 516 17.87 -28.04 8.83
C LEU A 516 18.88 -28.85 8.01
N SER A 517 19.29 -28.34 6.84
CA SER A 517 20.27 -29.02 5.97
C SER A 517 21.62 -29.18 6.67
N SER A 518 22.07 -28.16 7.41
CA SER A 518 23.26 -28.22 8.26
C SER A 518 23.13 -29.28 9.36
N HIS A 519 21.96 -29.37 10.00
CA HIS A 519 21.69 -30.38 11.03
C HIS A 519 21.72 -31.81 10.48
N VAL A 520 21.08 -32.04 9.32
CA VAL A 520 21.02 -33.36 8.66
C VAL A 520 22.40 -33.82 8.18
N ASN A 521 23.26 -32.89 7.74
CA ASN A 521 24.58 -33.20 7.19
C ASN A 521 25.71 -33.27 8.24
N ARG A 522 25.42 -33.34 9.53
CA ARG A 522 26.45 -33.37 10.58
C ARG A 522 27.37 -34.57 10.39
N PRO A 523 28.69 -34.38 10.15
CA PRO A 523 29.60 -35.47 9.81
C PRO A 523 29.92 -36.40 10.99
N GLY A 524 29.53 -36.04 12.22
CA GLY A 524 29.79 -36.84 13.43
C GLY A 524 31.28 -37.11 13.61
N ILE A 525 32.05 -36.10 14.02
CA ILE A 525 33.48 -36.29 14.21
C ILE A 525 33.73 -36.69 15.67
N SER A 526 34.34 -37.86 15.87
CA SER A 526 34.89 -38.27 17.15
C SER A 526 36.28 -37.66 17.31
N PHE A 527 36.46 -36.82 18.32
CA PHE A 527 37.78 -36.37 18.73
C PHE A 527 38.08 -37.02 20.09
N ILE A 528 39.32 -37.47 20.25
CA ILE A 528 39.85 -37.94 21.54
C ILE A 528 40.53 -36.72 22.15
N GLU A 529 40.07 -36.28 23.33
CA GLU A 529 40.79 -35.30 24.16
C GLU A 529 42.00 -35.93 24.85
#